data_AF-A0A937RIL4-F1
#
_entry.id   AF-A0A937RIL4-F1
#
_cell.length_a   1.000
_cell.length_b   1.000
_cell.length_c   1.000
_cell.angle_alpha   90.00
_cell.angle_beta   90.00
_cell.angle_gamma   90.00
#
_symmetry.space_group_name_H-M   'P 1'
#
loop_
_entity.id
_entity.type
_entity.pdbx_description
1 polymer ?
#
loop_
_entity_poly.entity_id
_entity_poly.type
_entity_poly.pdbx_seq_one_letter_code
_entity_poly.pdbx_strand_id
1 'polypeptide(L)'
;MRTRGSFNLDRVRLVDGHDGCVSRYLRVAYPAGSASQLSVREHDAPTGGAQVYLGLRTGSTDVAHLSYRVRFPAGFQFNKGGKLPGLFGGDHVAGGNVPDGTNGFSTRYMWRTGGTGVVYAYLPSSKDFGTSLGGWTWPTGRWATVQQRVRLNTPGRADGSVTVWLDGRDILRADDVLFRETAALRVDGVFFSTFFGGGDLSWASPTDQHVDFADFRVSDHYVNDQPPPGCRPVAATATGGGLATSAPAPPPERTRPPV
;
A
#
# COMPACT_ATOMS: atom_id res chain seq x y z
N MET A 1 -5.40 17.09 -12.49
CA MET A 1 -4.95 16.98 -11.09
C MET A 1 -5.76 17.97 -10.27
N ARG A 2 -6.32 17.58 -9.11
CA ARG A 2 -6.96 18.56 -8.22
C ARG A 2 -5.91 19.23 -7.34
N THR A 3 -5.89 20.55 -7.30
CA THR A 3 -4.94 21.33 -6.49
C THR A 3 -5.33 21.31 -5.01
N ARG A 4 -6.62 21.43 -4.70
CA ARG A 4 -7.16 21.28 -3.34
C ARG A 4 -6.88 19.87 -2.79
N GLY A 5 -6.40 19.80 -1.55
CA GLY A 5 -6.10 18.53 -0.87
C GLY A 5 -4.78 17.86 -1.27
N SER A 6 -3.99 18.46 -2.17
CA SER A 6 -2.65 17.98 -2.50
C SER A 6 -1.60 18.55 -1.53
N PHE A 7 -0.59 17.76 -1.16
CA PHE A 7 0.52 18.21 -0.29
C PHE A 7 1.81 17.43 -0.55
N ASN A 8 2.94 18.04 -0.17
CA ASN A 8 4.30 17.47 -0.15
C ASN A 8 4.75 16.79 -1.46
N LEU A 9 4.34 17.30 -2.63
CA LEU A 9 4.74 16.72 -3.92
C LEU A 9 6.23 16.90 -4.21
N ASP A 10 6.83 17.94 -3.63
CA ASP A 10 8.27 18.20 -3.59
C ASP A 10 9.06 17.09 -2.84
N ARG A 11 8.40 16.29 -2.00
CA ARG A 11 9.01 15.14 -1.31
C ARG A 11 8.95 13.84 -2.12
N VAL A 12 8.30 13.84 -3.28
CA VAL A 12 8.29 12.70 -4.20
C VAL A 12 9.50 12.81 -5.11
N ARG A 13 10.40 11.83 -5.05
CA ARG A 13 11.57 11.77 -5.92
C ARG A 13 11.39 10.69 -6.97
N LEU A 14 11.73 11.02 -8.21
CA LEU A 14 11.78 10.04 -9.28
C LEU A 14 13.20 9.45 -9.31
N VAL A 15 13.30 8.13 -9.21
CA VAL A 15 14.57 7.39 -9.09
C VAL A 15 14.65 6.39 -10.22
N ASP A 16 15.81 6.30 -10.85
CA ASP A 16 16.07 5.29 -11.87
C ASP A 16 16.35 3.95 -11.19
N GLY A 17 15.73 2.90 -11.71
CA GLY A 17 15.82 1.56 -11.15
C GLY A 17 16.89 0.72 -11.86
N HIS A 18 17.61 -0.06 -11.06
CA HIS A 18 18.74 -0.88 -11.50
C HIS A 18 18.57 -2.36 -11.09
N ASP A 19 17.43 -2.73 -10.52
CA ASP A 19 17.14 -4.07 -10.00
C ASP A 19 16.55 -5.03 -11.06
N GLY A 20 16.38 -4.55 -12.31
CA GLY A 20 15.77 -5.31 -13.40
C GLY A 20 14.25 -5.50 -13.26
N CYS A 21 13.64 -5.05 -12.16
CA CYS A 21 12.20 -5.14 -11.94
C CYS A 21 11.45 -3.94 -12.49
N VAL A 22 11.98 -2.77 -12.18
CA VAL A 22 11.35 -1.49 -12.45
C VAL A 22 12.45 -0.58 -12.97
N SER A 23 12.27 0.00 -14.15
CA SER A 23 13.26 0.91 -14.74
C SER A 23 13.25 2.30 -14.10
N ARG A 24 12.11 2.70 -13.50
CA ARG A 24 11.95 3.98 -12.82
C ARG A 24 10.83 3.95 -11.80
N TYR A 25 11.03 4.56 -10.64
CA TYR A 25 10.04 4.56 -9.56
C TYR A 25 9.96 5.87 -8.79
N LEU A 26 8.83 6.10 -8.15
CA LEU A 26 8.61 7.18 -7.19
C LEU A 26 9.05 6.72 -5.81
N ARG A 27 9.96 7.45 -5.18
CA ARG A 27 10.31 7.30 -3.77
C ARG A 27 9.63 8.39 -2.96
N VAL A 28 8.85 7.99 -1.95
CA VAL A 28 8.21 8.93 -1.02
C VAL A 28 8.84 8.79 0.36
N ALA A 29 9.35 9.90 0.90
CA ALA A 29 10.03 9.94 2.18
C ALA A 29 9.07 10.20 3.36
N TYR A 30 9.35 9.53 4.48
CA TYR A 30 8.73 9.74 5.79
C TYR A 30 9.86 10.03 6.80
N PRO A 31 10.17 11.32 7.06
CA PRO A 31 11.11 11.68 8.10
C PRO A 31 10.67 11.15 9.47
N ALA A 32 11.61 10.88 10.36
CA ALA A 32 11.33 10.54 11.75
C ALA A 32 10.42 11.62 12.38
N GLY A 33 9.42 11.20 13.15
CA GLY A 33 8.42 12.09 13.75
C GLY A 33 7.32 12.55 12.79
N SER A 34 7.44 12.32 11.48
CA SER A 34 6.41 12.75 10.54
C SER A 34 5.12 11.92 10.63
N ALA A 35 3.98 12.59 10.56
CA ALA A 35 2.67 11.97 10.65
C ALA A 35 1.67 12.63 9.66
N SER A 36 0.38 12.62 10.00
CA SER A 36 -0.67 13.19 9.16
C SER A 36 -0.57 14.72 9.10
N GLN A 37 -1.19 15.34 8.08
CA GLN A 37 -1.30 16.80 8.00
C GLN A 37 -2.10 17.40 9.18
N LEU A 38 -2.91 16.61 9.88
CA LEU A 38 -3.54 17.04 11.12
C LEU A 38 -2.47 17.22 12.21
N SER A 39 -1.61 16.23 12.38
CA SER A 39 -0.51 16.27 13.36
C SER A 39 0.50 17.38 13.07
N VAL A 40 0.75 17.71 11.80
CA VAL A 40 1.56 18.88 11.42
C VAL A 40 0.93 20.17 11.96
N ARG A 41 -0.40 20.34 11.81
CA ARG A 41 -1.10 21.56 12.23
C ARG A 41 -1.31 21.65 13.74
N GLU A 42 -1.58 20.53 14.40
CA GLU A 42 -1.99 20.50 15.81
C GLU A 42 -0.82 20.23 16.78
N HIS A 43 0.28 19.66 16.28
CA HIS A 43 1.38 19.19 17.12
C HIS A 43 2.77 19.52 16.55
N ASP A 44 2.86 20.42 15.56
CA ASP A 44 4.13 20.84 14.92
C ASP A 44 4.99 19.67 14.42
N ALA A 45 4.32 18.59 13.98
CA ALA A 45 5.01 17.41 13.45
C ALA A 45 5.76 17.75 12.14
N PRO A 46 6.91 17.14 11.87
CA PRO A 46 7.53 17.20 10.56
C PRO A 46 6.58 16.73 9.45
N THR A 47 6.65 17.36 8.28
CA THR A 47 5.90 16.89 7.11
C THR A 47 6.50 15.60 6.55
N GLY A 48 5.65 14.64 6.19
CA GLY A 48 6.07 13.39 5.56
C GLY A 48 5.00 12.87 4.59
N GLY A 49 5.40 11.94 3.73
CA GLY A 49 4.50 11.40 2.73
C GLY A 49 4.13 12.41 1.64
N ALA A 50 3.14 12.06 0.82
CA ALA A 50 2.61 12.91 -0.24
C ALA A 50 1.15 12.56 -0.56
N GLN A 51 0.43 13.53 -1.12
CA GLN A 51 -0.97 13.33 -1.52
C GLN A 51 -1.33 14.12 -2.77
N VAL A 52 -2.10 13.50 -3.67
CA VAL A 52 -2.70 14.11 -4.85
C VAL A 52 -3.89 13.32 -5.36
N TYR A 53 -4.89 14.02 -5.91
CA TYR A 53 -6.00 13.44 -6.65
C TYR A 53 -5.73 13.51 -8.16
N LEU A 54 -5.66 12.35 -8.79
CA LEU A 54 -5.39 12.16 -10.21
C LEU A 54 -6.67 11.65 -10.90
N GLY A 55 -7.33 12.52 -11.66
CA GLY A 55 -8.53 12.14 -12.41
C GLY A 55 -8.24 11.21 -13.58
N LEU A 56 -9.20 10.35 -13.92
CA LEU A 56 -9.14 9.48 -15.09
C LEU A 56 -9.20 10.31 -16.37
N ARG A 57 -8.30 10.00 -17.32
CA ARG A 57 -8.28 10.64 -18.63
C ARG A 57 -9.43 10.22 -19.53
N THR A 58 -9.98 9.03 -19.28
CA THR A 58 -11.08 8.41 -20.04
C THR A 58 -12.46 8.86 -19.56
N GLY A 59 -12.54 9.75 -18.57
CA GLY A 59 -13.79 10.07 -17.86
C GLY A 59 -14.06 9.12 -16.70
N SER A 60 -15.09 9.45 -15.91
CA SER A 60 -15.48 8.66 -14.75
C SER A 60 -16.22 7.38 -15.15
N THR A 61 -16.16 6.35 -14.31
CA THR A 61 -16.64 4.99 -14.63
C THR A 61 -17.32 4.32 -13.43
N ASP A 62 -18.15 3.31 -13.66
CA ASP A 62 -18.73 2.48 -12.60
C ASP A 62 -17.80 1.38 -12.12
N VAL A 63 -16.83 0.99 -12.95
CA VAL A 63 -15.84 -0.04 -12.63
C VAL A 63 -14.45 0.46 -12.99
N ALA A 64 -13.54 0.38 -12.04
CA ALA A 64 -12.13 0.67 -12.27
C ALA A 64 -11.25 -0.36 -11.56
N HIS A 65 -10.17 -0.72 -12.25
CA HIS A 65 -9.04 -1.45 -11.71
C HIS A 65 -7.87 -0.48 -11.54
N LEU A 66 -7.30 -0.40 -10.34
CA LEU A 66 -6.04 0.29 -10.07
C LEU A 66 -4.96 -0.73 -9.77
N SER A 67 -3.91 -0.79 -10.58
CA SER A 67 -2.71 -1.58 -10.31
C SER A 67 -1.51 -0.68 -10.10
N TYR A 68 -0.63 -1.05 -9.18
CA TYR A 68 0.70 -0.47 -9.04
C TYR A 68 1.63 -1.40 -8.29
N ARG A 69 2.93 -1.16 -8.43
CA ARG A 69 3.96 -1.80 -7.61
C ARG A 69 4.29 -0.95 -6.41
N VAL A 70 4.48 -1.61 -5.28
CA VAL A 70 4.90 -1.01 -4.02
C VAL A 70 6.04 -1.80 -3.42
N ARG A 71 7.01 -1.10 -2.82
CA ARG A 71 8.10 -1.71 -2.06
C ARG A 71 8.28 -0.97 -0.75
N PHE A 72 7.98 -1.68 0.33
CA PHE A 72 8.48 -1.36 1.65
C PHE A 72 9.92 -1.88 1.76
N PRO A 73 10.91 -1.07 2.14
CA PRO A 73 12.27 -1.54 2.41
C PRO A 73 12.28 -2.67 3.44
N ALA A 74 13.32 -3.52 3.39
CA ALA A 74 13.53 -4.52 4.45
C ALA A 74 13.68 -3.79 5.80
N GLY A 75 12.99 -4.28 6.84
CA GLY A 75 13.00 -3.64 8.16
C GLY A 75 12.15 -2.36 8.28
N PHE A 76 11.31 -2.04 7.29
CA PHE A 76 10.35 -0.92 7.40
C PHE A 76 9.53 -1.00 8.69
N GLN A 77 9.48 0.09 9.44
CA GLN A 77 8.83 0.15 10.74
C GLN A 77 7.41 0.71 10.58
N PHE A 78 6.43 -0.18 10.50
CA PHE A 78 5.02 0.17 10.24
C PHE A 78 4.34 1.03 11.32
N ASN A 79 4.89 1.06 12.54
CA ASN A 79 4.29 1.68 13.74
C ASN A 79 2.79 1.31 13.85
N LYS A 80 1.89 2.26 14.15
CA LYS A 80 0.44 2.02 14.24
C LYS A 80 -0.25 1.99 12.87
N GLY A 81 0.34 2.60 11.85
CA GLY A 81 -0.18 2.55 10.48
C GLY A 81 0.02 3.81 9.66
N GLY A 82 -0.44 3.73 8.40
CA GLY A 82 -0.38 4.83 7.44
C GLY A 82 -1.06 4.48 6.13
N LYS A 83 -1.25 5.47 5.27
CA LYS A 83 -2.09 5.36 4.06
C LYS A 83 -1.29 4.93 2.83
N LEU A 84 -1.97 4.33 1.88
CA LEU A 84 -1.46 3.98 0.56
C LEU A 84 -2.49 4.34 -0.53
N PRO A 85 -2.05 4.56 -1.78
CA PRO A 85 -2.93 4.95 -2.88
C PRO A 85 -4.10 4.01 -3.12
N GLY A 86 -5.27 4.56 -3.45
CA GLY A 86 -6.46 3.80 -3.87
C GLY A 86 -7.36 4.60 -4.80
N LEU A 87 -8.59 4.16 -5.03
CA LEU A 87 -9.55 4.85 -5.90
C LEU A 87 -10.45 5.83 -5.13
N PHE A 88 -10.97 6.85 -5.81
CA PHE A 88 -11.97 7.79 -5.27
C PHE A 88 -13.02 8.18 -6.31
N GLY A 89 -14.12 8.74 -5.82
CA GLY A 89 -15.17 9.38 -6.61
C GLY A 89 -15.82 10.52 -5.83
N GLY A 90 -16.32 11.53 -6.54
CA GLY A 90 -16.96 12.70 -5.95
C GLY A 90 -15.98 13.64 -5.26
N ASP A 91 -16.37 14.13 -4.08
CA ASP A 91 -15.66 15.10 -3.27
C ASP A 91 -14.49 14.50 -2.45
N HIS A 92 -13.86 15.35 -1.64
CA HIS A 92 -12.69 15.01 -0.82
C HIS A 92 -13.07 14.22 0.44
N VAL A 93 -13.59 13.01 0.26
CA VAL A 93 -14.05 12.13 1.35
C VAL A 93 -12.87 11.44 2.03
N ALA A 94 -12.36 12.08 3.09
CA ALA A 94 -11.27 11.60 3.94
C ALA A 94 -11.23 12.39 5.26
N GLY A 95 -10.39 11.95 6.21
CA GLY A 95 -10.02 12.76 7.38
C GLY A 95 -11.15 12.96 8.40
N GLY A 96 -12.13 12.06 8.42
CA GLY A 96 -13.30 12.12 9.31
C GLY A 96 -14.58 12.56 8.60
N ASN A 97 -14.48 13.01 7.35
CA ASN A 97 -15.65 13.34 6.54
C ASN A 97 -16.28 12.05 6.00
N VAL A 98 -17.29 11.53 6.70
CA VAL A 98 -18.08 10.38 6.26
C VAL A 98 -19.02 10.80 5.12
N PRO A 99 -19.07 10.06 3.99
CA PRO A 99 -19.94 10.40 2.88
C PRO A 99 -21.39 9.98 3.15
N ASP A 100 -22.34 10.58 2.44
CA ASP A 100 -23.77 10.23 2.49
C ASP A 100 -24.22 9.38 1.30
N GLY A 101 -23.29 9.01 0.41
CA GLY A 101 -23.56 8.25 -0.81
C GLY A 101 -23.94 9.12 -2.01
N THR A 102 -24.06 10.43 -1.83
CA THR A 102 -24.26 11.39 -2.93
C THR A 102 -23.03 12.23 -3.20
N ASN A 103 -22.24 12.50 -2.16
CA ASN A 103 -21.10 13.42 -2.22
C ASN A 103 -19.76 12.75 -2.61
N GLY A 104 -19.53 11.48 -2.31
CA GLY A 104 -18.28 10.81 -2.70
C GLY A 104 -17.99 9.50 -1.99
N PHE A 105 -16.82 8.92 -2.30
CA PHE A 105 -16.23 7.78 -1.58
C PHE A 105 -14.71 7.76 -1.78
N SER A 106 -14.00 7.03 -0.93
CA SER A 106 -12.60 6.68 -1.18
C SER A 106 -12.28 5.26 -0.72
N THR A 107 -11.34 4.60 -1.38
CA THR A 107 -10.96 3.20 -1.14
C THR A 107 -9.43 3.04 -1.04
N ARG A 108 -8.77 4.00 -0.40
CA ARG A 108 -7.32 3.93 -0.13
C ARG A 108 -6.96 2.65 0.61
N TYR A 109 -5.73 2.21 0.47
CA TYR A 109 -5.19 1.20 1.36
C TYR A 109 -4.67 1.83 2.65
N MET A 110 -4.53 1.02 3.69
CA MET A 110 -3.82 1.37 4.91
C MET A 110 -2.94 0.20 5.35
N TRP A 111 -1.71 0.48 5.76
CA TRP A 111 -0.95 -0.45 6.60
C TRP A 111 -1.24 -0.16 8.07
N ARG A 112 -1.11 -1.19 8.90
CA ARG A 112 -1.27 -1.16 10.36
C ARG A 112 -0.03 -1.77 11.03
N THR A 113 -0.06 -1.83 12.35
CA THR A 113 0.92 -2.55 13.15
C THR A 113 1.22 -3.94 12.58
N GLY A 114 2.51 -4.30 12.53
CA GLY A 114 2.97 -5.57 11.99
C GLY A 114 2.86 -5.70 10.47
N GLY A 115 2.54 -4.63 9.74
CA GLY A 115 2.41 -4.65 8.28
C GLY A 115 1.06 -5.17 7.79
N THR A 116 0.06 -5.26 8.66
CA THR A 116 -1.30 -5.66 8.25
C THR A 116 -1.89 -4.63 7.28
N GLY A 117 -2.29 -5.07 6.09
CA GLY A 117 -2.96 -4.29 5.07
C GLY A 117 -4.48 -4.41 5.17
N VAL A 118 -5.16 -3.30 4.89
CA VAL A 118 -6.62 -3.23 4.72
C VAL A 118 -6.95 -2.29 3.57
N VAL A 119 -8.10 -2.49 2.93
CA VAL A 119 -8.77 -1.38 2.23
C VAL A 119 -9.41 -0.52 3.29
N TYR A 120 -9.07 0.75 3.33
CA TYR A 120 -9.61 1.74 4.25
C TYR A 120 -10.61 2.62 3.50
N ALA A 121 -11.86 2.15 3.45
CA ALA A 121 -12.91 2.72 2.64
C ALA A 121 -13.74 3.75 3.42
N TYR A 122 -13.94 4.94 2.86
CA TYR A 122 -14.99 5.84 3.32
C TYR A 122 -16.26 5.55 2.54
N LEU A 123 -17.27 5.05 3.25
CA LEU A 123 -18.57 4.59 2.72
C LEU A 123 -19.69 5.25 3.52
N PRO A 124 -20.94 5.27 3.02
CA PRO A 124 -22.09 5.78 3.78
C PRO A 124 -22.31 5.07 5.13
N SER A 125 -21.86 3.82 5.24
CA SER A 125 -21.92 3.03 6.49
C SER A 125 -20.76 3.27 7.45
N SER A 126 -19.77 4.10 7.08
CA SER A 126 -18.69 4.50 7.98
C SER A 126 -19.26 5.31 9.15
N LYS A 127 -18.65 5.17 10.35
CA LYS A 127 -19.13 5.86 11.58
C LYS A 127 -18.46 7.22 11.75
N ASP A 128 -17.20 7.19 12.16
CA ASP A 128 -16.40 8.41 12.40
C ASP A 128 -15.25 8.55 11.38
N PHE A 129 -14.74 7.40 10.91
CA PHE A 129 -13.68 7.34 9.92
C PHE A 129 -13.90 6.15 8.97
N GLY A 130 -12.96 5.91 8.06
CA GLY A 130 -13.05 4.83 7.09
C GLY A 130 -13.20 3.44 7.73
N THR A 131 -14.01 2.62 7.08
CA THR A 131 -14.23 1.20 7.36
C THR A 131 -13.04 0.38 6.83
N SER A 132 -12.52 -0.54 7.64
CA SER A 132 -11.45 -1.45 7.20
C SER A 132 -12.06 -2.72 6.60
N LEU A 133 -11.66 -3.06 5.37
CA LEU A 133 -12.07 -4.28 4.67
C LEU A 133 -10.86 -5.18 4.44
N GLY A 134 -11.01 -6.46 4.79
CA GLY A 134 -9.98 -7.48 4.65
C GLY A 134 -8.89 -7.44 5.72
N GLY A 135 -7.85 -8.24 5.49
CA GLY A 135 -6.67 -8.34 6.32
C GLY A 135 -5.63 -9.20 5.63
N TRP A 136 -4.50 -8.62 5.26
CA TRP A 136 -3.35 -9.32 4.68
C TRP A 136 -2.05 -8.75 5.25
N THR A 137 -0.90 -9.29 4.88
CA THR A 137 0.40 -8.75 5.29
C THR A 137 1.14 -8.18 4.08
N TRP A 138 1.62 -6.94 4.18
CA TRP A 138 2.48 -6.34 3.16
C TRP A 138 3.88 -6.96 3.20
N PRO A 139 4.41 -7.44 2.05
CA PRO A 139 5.80 -7.88 2.00
C PRO A 139 6.75 -6.69 2.13
N THR A 140 7.90 -6.94 2.76
CA THR A 140 9.01 -6.00 2.85
C THR A 140 10.23 -6.53 2.12
N GLY A 141 11.16 -5.65 1.75
CA GLY A 141 12.41 -6.01 1.08
C GLY A 141 12.29 -6.40 -0.39
N ARG A 142 11.09 -6.36 -0.97
CA ARG A 142 10.84 -6.64 -2.40
C ARG A 142 9.71 -5.80 -2.95
N TRP A 143 9.67 -5.69 -4.28
CA TRP A 143 8.49 -5.22 -4.98
C TRP A 143 7.33 -6.20 -4.84
N ALA A 144 6.13 -5.67 -4.71
CA ALA A 144 4.87 -6.38 -4.79
C ALA A 144 3.92 -5.64 -5.71
N THR A 145 3.18 -6.36 -6.55
CA THR A 145 2.11 -5.77 -7.35
C THR A 145 0.82 -5.88 -6.57
N VAL A 146 0.20 -4.73 -6.25
CA VAL A 146 -1.16 -4.70 -5.71
C VAL A 146 -2.12 -4.25 -6.80
N GLN A 147 -3.29 -4.89 -6.87
CA GLN A 147 -4.38 -4.43 -7.72
C GLN A 147 -5.68 -4.36 -6.93
N GLN A 148 -6.41 -3.26 -7.08
CA GLN A 148 -7.75 -3.05 -6.56
C GLN A 148 -8.74 -3.06 -7.71
N ARG A 149 -9.87 -3.76 -7.60
CA ARG A 149 -11.08 -3.47 -8.37
C ARG A 149 -12.09 -2.82 -7.46
N VAL A 150 -12.67 -1.72 -7.90
CA VAL A 150 -13.90 -1.15 -7.34
C VAL A 150 -14.98 -1.26 -8.42
N ARG A 151 -16.07 -1.96 -8.10
CA ARG A 151 -17.32 -1.94 -8.86
C ARG A 151 -18.36 -1.23 -8.00
N LEU A 152 -18.82 -0.08 -8.48
CA LEU A 152 -19.88 0.66 -7.80
C LEU A 152 -21.19 -0.11 -7.84
N ASN A 153 -21.99 0.12 -6.82
CA ASN A 153 -23.30 -0.45 -6.70
C ASN A 153 -24.32 0.23 -7.62
N THR A 154 -25.43 -0.46 -7.89
CA THR A 154 -26.66 0.16 -8.36
C THR A 154 -27.15 1.14 -7.30
N PRO A 155 -27.48 2.41 -7.62
CA PRO A 155 -27.91 3.40 -6.64
C PRO A 155 -28.98 2.86 -5.67
N GLY A 156 -28.73 3.00 -4.36
CA GLY A 156 -29.63 2.55 -3.30
C GLY A 156 -29.69 1.04 -3.05
N ARG A 157 -28.87 0.24 -3.73
CA ARG A 157 -28.73 -1.20 -3.49
C ARG A 157 -27.31 -1.52 -3.09
N ALA A 158 -27.12 -2.34 -2.06
CA ALA A 158 -25.79 -2.78 -1.65
C ALA A 158 -25.34 -3.98 -2.50
N ASP A 159 -25.00 -3.75 -3.77
CA ASP A 159 -24.54 -4.78 -4.73
C ASP A 159 -23.18 -4.43 -5.37
N GLY A 160 -22.46 -3.47 -4.79
CA GLY A 160 -21.11 -3.09 -5.19
C GLY A 160 -20.06 -4.05 -4.61
N SER A 161 -18.82 -3.95 -5.10
CA SER A 161 -17.74 -4.80 -4.60
C SER A 161 -16.37 -4.14 -4.63
N VAL A 162 -15.51 -4.56 -3.70
CA VAL A 162 -14.06 -4.33 -3.72
C VAL A 162 -13.36 -5.68 -3.83
N THR A 163 -12.45 -5.81 -4.78
CA THR A 163 -11.57 -6.99 -4.89
C THR A 163 -10.11 -6.55 -4.84
N VAL A 164 -9.25 -7.30 -4.15
CA VAL A 164 -7.81 -7.00 -4.09
C VAL A 164 -7.01 -8.23 -4.45
N TRP A 165 -6.01 -8.01 -5.30
CA TRP A 165 -4.97 -8.98 -5.60
C TRP A 165 -3.62 -8.46 -5.13
N LEU A 166 -2.82 -9.37 -4.57
CA LEU A 166 -1.43 -9.11 -4.21
C LEU A 166 -0.55 -10.17 -4.86
N ASP A 167 0.37 -9.74 -5.71
CA ASP A 167 1.16 -10.61 -6.60
C ASP A 167 0.24 -11.59 -7.37
N GLY A 168 -0.90 -11.05 -7.85
CA GLY A 168 -1.98 -11.75 -8.59
C GLY A 168 -2.72 -12.84 -7.84
N ARG A 169 -2.46 -13.04 -6.55
CA ARG A 169 -3.32 -13.85 -5.69
C ARG A 169 -4.45 -12.99 -5.18
N ASP A 170 -5.68 -13.49 -5.30
CA ASP A 170 -6.82 -12.83 -4.69
C ASP A 170 -6.70 -12.93 -3.16
N ILE A 171 -6.71 -11.79 -2.49
CA ILE A 171 -6.55 -11.69 -1.03
C ILE A 171 -7.76 -11.05 -0.33
N LEU A 172 -8.70 -10.49 -1.10
CA LEU A 172 -9.90 -9.86 -0.58
C LEU A 172 -10.98 -9.84 -1.65
N ARG A 173 -12.17 -10.34 -1.31
CA ARG A 173 -13.44 -10.00 -1.96
C ARG A 173 -14.40 -9.50 -0.90
N ALA A 174 -14.78 -8.23 -1.01
CA ALA A 174 -15.83 -7.63 -0.22
C ALA A 174 -16.97 -7.30 -1.17
N ASP A 175 -18.05 -8.06 -1.09
CA ASP A 175 -19.30 -7.84 -1.81
C ASP A 175 -20.29 -7.07 -0.92
N ASP A 176 -21.49 -6.84 -1.44
CA ASP A 176 -22.56 -6.11 -0.77
C ASP A 176 -22.17 -4.71 -0.27
N VAL A 177 -21.29 -4.03 -1.02
CA VAL A 177 -20.79 -2.70 -0.66
C VAL A 177 -21.69 -1.61 -1.24
N LEU A 178 -22.26 -0.79 -0.36
CA LEU A 178 -22.96 0.45 -0.73
C LEU A 178 -21.94 1.59 -0.82
N PHE A 179 -21.68 2.10 -2.03
CA PHE A 179 -20.86 3.29 -2.27
C PHE A 179 -21.72 4.53 -2.53
N ARG A 180 -22.84 4.37 -3.22
CA ARG A 180 -23.62 5.48 -3.78
C ARG A 180 -25.13 5.30 -3.72
N GLU A 181 -25.80 6.43 -3.60
CA GLU A 181 -27.26 6.62 -3.68
C GLU A 181 -27.69 7.26 -5.01
N THR A 182 -26.74 7.72 -5.82
CA THR A 182 -27.01 8.40 -7.11
C THR A 182 -26.10 7.89 -8.23
N ALA A 183 -26.64 7.79 -9.44
CA ALA A 183 -25.87 7.42 -10.63
C ALA A 183 -24.86 8.50 -11.08
N ALA A 184 -24.99 9.73 -10.55
CA ALA A 184 -24.05 10.82 -10.81
C ALA A 184 -22.68 10.56 -10.16
N LEU A 185 -22.65 9.84 -9.04
CA LEU A 185 -21.42 9.51 -8.34
C LEU A 185 -20.74 8.31 -9.02
N ARG A 186 -19.53 8.53 -9.57
CA ARG A 186 -18.74 7.53 -10.29
C ARG A 186 -17.30 7.50 -9.79
N VAL A 187 -16.51 6.51 -10.22
CA VAL A 187 -15.06 6.48 -9.95
C VAL A 187 -14.41 7.56 -10.79
N ASP A 188 -13.85 8.57 -10.14
CA ASP A 188 -13.25 9.73 -10.79
C ASP A 188 -11.74 9.57 -10.99
N GLY A 189 -11.07 8.74 -10.19
CA GLY A 189 -9.66 8.42 -10.41
C GLY A 189 -8.92 7.88 -9.21
N VAL A 190 -7.61 8.14 -9.21
CA VAL A 190 -6.66 7.65 -8.21
C VAL A 190 -6.44 8.72 -7.15
N PHE A 191 -6.67 8.32 -5.91
CA PHE A 191 -6.29 9.09 -4.73
C PHE A 191 -4.93 8.59 -4.26
N PHE A 192 -3.86 9.17 -4.81
CA PHE A 192 -2.52 8.91 -4.31
C PHE A 192 -2.39 9.61 -2.96
N SER A 193 -2.29 8.83 -1.88
CA SER A 193 -2.26 9.35 -0.52
C SER A 193 -1.44 8.40 0.31
N THR A 194 -0.27 8.86 0.74
CA THR A 194 0.61 8.04 1.58
C THR A 194 1.33 8.88 2.61
N PHE A 195 1.21 8.48 3.87
CA PHE A 195 1.77 9.14 5.06
C PHE A 195 1.60 8.22 6.26
N PHE A 196 2.49 8.32 7.24
CA PHE A 196 2.27 7.78 8.59
C PHE A 196 1.17 8.56 9.26
N GLY A 197 0.29 7.91 10.01
CA GLY A 197 -0.67 8.68 10.78
C GLY A 197 -1.89 7.95 11.27
N GLY A 198 -2.41 8.63 12.29
CA GLY A 198 -3.76 8.74 12.78
C GLY A 198 -3.84 10.14 13.40
N GLY A 199 -4.73 10.35 14.37
CA GLY A 199 -5.02 11.68 14.93
C GLY A 199 -3.96 12.28 15.85
N ASP A 200 -2.83 11.61 16.11
CA ASP A 200 -1.83 12.06 17.09
C ASP A 200 -0.41 11.57 16.76
N LEU A 201 0.59 12.05 17.50
CA LEU A 201 2.02 11.75 17.26
C LEU A 201 2.43 10.30 17.57
N SER A 202 1.62 9.50 18.28
CA SER A 202 1.93 8.08 18.49
C SER A 202 1.88 7.25 17.20
N TRP A 203 1.38 7.84 16.11
CA TRP A 203 1.36 7.26 14.77
C TRP A 203 2.54 7.67 13.89
N ALA A 204 3.41 8.57 14.37
CA ALA A 204 4.50 9.12 13.59
C ALA A 204 5.47 8.04 13.07
N SER A 205 6.16 8.35 11.98
CA SER A 205 7.26 7.50 11.51
C SER A 205 8.33 7.43 12.60
N PRO A 206 8.71 6.23 13.08
CA PRO A 206 9.69 6.09 14.16
C PRO A 206 11.12 6.42 13.71
N THR A 207 11.39 6.32 12.40
CA THR A 207 12.70 6.59 11.80
C THR A 207 12.54 7.33 10.47
N ASP A 208 13.65 7.81 9.92
CA ASP A 208 13.69 8.20 8.53
C ASP A 208 13.55 6.94 7.66
N GLN A 209 12.48 6.88 6.88
CA GLN A 209 12.22 5.76 5.98
C GLN A 209 11.45 6.21 4.74
N HIS A 210 11.23 5.29 3.81
CA HIS A 210 10.55 5.59 2.56
C HIS A 210 9.74 4.40 2.09
N VAL A 211 8.85 4.64 1.15
CA VAL A 211 8.17 3.61 0.35
C VAL A 211 8.34 3.97 -1.10
N ASP A 212 8.65 2.97 -1.91
CA ASP A 212 8.80 3.12 -3.35
C ASP A 212 7.54 2.63 -4.08
N PHE A 213 7.15 3.33 -5.14
CA PHE A 213 5.98 3.05 -5.95
C PHE A 213 6.31 3.11 -7.44
N ALA A 214 5.76 2.21 -8.25
CA ALA A 214 5.99 2.20 -9.69
C ALA A 214 4.80 1.64 -10.47
N ASP A 215 4.85 1.77 -11.78
CA ASP A 215 3.96 1.09 -12.73
C ASP A 215 2.45 1.30 -12.44
N PHE A 216 2.05 2.52 -12.06
CA PHE A 216 0.64 2.84 -11.89
C PHE A 216 -0.14 2.66 -13.18
N ARG A 217 -1.22 1.89 -13.13
CA ARG A 217 -2.16 1.67 -14.23
C ARG A 217 -3.59 1.72 -13.74
N VAL A 218 -4.45 2.30 -14.56
CA VAL A 218 -5.91 2.20 -14.40
C VAL A 218 -6.51 1.58 -15.65
N SER A 219 -7.40 0.62 -15.46
CA SER A 219 -8.07 -0.13 -16.53
C SER A 219 -9.52 -0.46 -16.15
N ASP A 220 -10.28 -0.93 -17.12
CA ASP A 220 -11.63 -1.49 -16.96
C ASP A 220 -11.64 -3.00 -16.66
N HIS A 221 -10.49 -3.67 -16.81
CA HIS A 221 -10.31 -5.10 -16.57
C HIS A 221 -9.11 -5.39 -15.67
N TYR A 222 -9.04 -6.61 -15.12
CA TYR A 222 -7.90 -7.10 -14.35
C TYR A 222 -6.64 -7.09 -15.21
N VAL A 223 -5.53 -6.61 -14.64
CA VAL A 223 -4.24 -6.52 -15.32
C VAL A 223 -3.28 -7.42 -14.59
N ASN A 224 -2.89 -8.52 -15.23
CA ASN A 224 -1.96 -9.47 -14.63
C ASN A 224 -0.52 -8.97 -14.71
N ASP A 225 -0.22 -7.87 -14.02
CA ASP A 225 1.11 -7.29 -13.94
C ASP A 225 1.97 -7.97 -12.88
N GLN A 226 2.12 -9.30 -13.00
CA GLN A 226 3.13 -10.02 -12.22
C GLN A 226 4.50 -9.36 -12.45
N PRO A 227 5.35 -9.29 -11.41
CA PRO A 227 6.75 -8.92 -11.61
C PRO A 227 7.40 -9.83 -12.67
N PRO A 228 8.29 -9.31 -13.54
CA PRO A 228 9.07 -10.13 -14.45
C PRO A 228 9.78 -11.27 -13.69
N PRO A 229 9.96 -12.44 -14.33
CA PRO A 229 10.85 -13.47 -13.81
C PRO A 229 12.23 -12.86 -13.50
N GLY A 230 12.73 -13.02 -12.27
CA GLY A 230 13.99 -12.42 -11.82
C GLY A 230 13.84 -11.29 -10.81
N CYS A 231 12.62 -10.86 -10.49
CA CYS A 231 12.33 -9.85 -9.46
C CYS A 231 12.56 -10.28 -7.99
N ARG A 232 13.48 -11.23 -7.78
CA ARG A 232 13.92 -11.62 -6.44
C ARG A 232 15.02 -10.67 -6.00
N PRO A 233 15.14 -10.38 -4.68
CA PRO A 233 16.29 -9.64 -4.19
C PRO A 233 17.56 -10.33 -4.69
N VAL A 234 18.53 -9.56 -5.21
CA VAL A 234 19.90 -10.06 -5.26
C VAL A 234 20.20 -10.52 -3.84
N ALA A 235 20.45 -11.82 -3.67
CA ALA A 235 20.75 -12.38 -2.36
C ALA A 235 21.84 -11.53 -1.72
N ALA A 236 21.63 -11.10 -0.47
CA ALA A 236 22.64 -10.41 0.29
C ALA A 236 23.97 -11.14 0.12
N THR A 237 25.00 -10.39 -0.25
CA THR A 237 26.39 -10.83 -0.43
C THR A 237 26.69 -11.98 0.52
N ALA A 238 26.99 -13.16 -0.04
CA ALA A 238 27.62 -14.22 0.72
C ALA A 238 28.94 -13.65 1.27
N THR A 239 28.94 -13.22 2.52
CA THR A 239 30.17 -13.10 3.28
C THR A 239 30.70 -14.51 3.42
N GLY A 240 31.64 -14.86 2.54
CA GLY A 240 32.49 -16.02 2.69
C GLY A 240 33.19 -15.95 4.03
N GLY A 241 32.69 -16.74 4.97
CA GLY A 241 33.31 -17.06 6.24
C GLY A 241 33.16 -18.55 6.44
N GLY A 242 33.91 -19.34 5.68
CA GLY A 242 34.02 -20.77 5.91
C GLY A 242 34.71 -20.99 7.26
N LEU A 243 33.94 -21.36 8.28
CA LEU A 243 34.49 -22.18 9.36
C LEU A 243 34.33 -23.64 8.92
N ALA A 244 35.46 -24.25 8.57
CA ALA A 244 35.58 -25.68 8.45
C ALA A 244 35.23 -26.32 9.79
N THR A 245 34.15 -27.10 9.82
CA THR A 245 33.90 -28.07 10.89
C THR A 245 34.72 -29.31 10.59
N SER A 246 35.91 -29.41 11.18
CA SER A 246 36.63 -30.68 11.26
C SER A 246 35.85 -31.62 12.18
N ALA A 247 35.33 -32.73 11.64
CA ALA A 247 34.84 -33.84 12.46
C ALA A 247 36.01 -34.43 13.27
N PRO A 248 35.81 -34.83 14.54
CA PRO A 248 36.86 -35.46 15.32
C PRO A 248 37.20 -36.84 14.76
N ALA A 249 38.48 -37.19 14.75
CA ALA A 249 38.99 -38.47 14.29
C ALA A 249 38.39 -39.64 15.10
N PRO A 250 38.11 -40.80 14.48
CA PRO A 250 37.64 -41.97 15.21
C PRO A 250 38.73 -42.51 16.15
N PRO A 251 38.35 -43.09 17.31
CA PRO A 251 39.30 -43.63 18.26
C PRO A 251 40.06 -44.84 17.68
N PRO A 252 41.31 -45.09 18.11
CA PRO A 252 42.13 -46.17 17.58
C PRO A 252 41.54 -47.55 17.90
N GLU A 253 41.55 -48.41 16.89
CA GLU A 253 41.09 -49.79 16.92
C GLU A 253 41.95 -50.62 17.88
N ARG A 254 41.33 -51.21 18.92
CA ARG A 254 42.02 -52.12 19.84
C ARG A 254 42.20 -53.47 19.17
N THR A 255 43.42 -53.77 18.75
CA THR A 255 43.83 -55.13 18.37
C THR A 255 43.70 -56.08 19.56
N ARG A 256 42.88 -57.14 19.44
CA ARG A 256 42.91 -58.29 20.35
C ARG A 256 44.21 -59.08 20.14
N PRO A 257 44.92 -59.53 21.20
CA PRO A 257 45.98 -60.53 21.05
C PRO A 257 45.38 -61.91 20.75
N PRO A 258 46.14 -62.81 20.10
CA PRO A 258 45.62 -64.09 19.63
C PRO A 258 45.50 -65.13 20.75
N VAL A 259 44.34 -65.81 20.70
CA VAL A 259 43.84 -67.02 21.40
C VAL A 259 43.76 -66.95 22.93
#